data_AF-A0A8X6QXV7-F1
#
_entry.id   AF-A0A8X6QXV7-F1
#
_cell.length_a   1.000
_cell.length_b   1.000
_cell.length_c   1.000
_cell.angle_alpha   90.00
_cell.angle_beta   90.00
_cell.angle_gamma   90.00
#
_symmetry.space_group_name_H-M   'P 1'
#
loop_
_entity.id
_entity.type
_entity.pdbx_description
1 polymer ?
#
loop_
_entity_poly.entity_id
_entity_poly.type
_entity_poly.pdbx_seq_one_letter_code
_entity_poly.pdbx_strand_id
1 'polypeptide(L)'
;MDTNQADTVEAVSIPTILTIVKNITTSDQCLQADTKLAEYINLIPHINFNSQEEKNSYSTDLFSIQEDVRSKFNIIKHEELRIENEKYKE
;
A
#
# COMPACT_ATOMS: atom_id res chain seq x y z
N MET A 1 -1.21 -36.30 13.37
CA MET A 1 -0.29 -35.17 13.22
C MET A 1 -1.10 -33.94 13.54
N ASP A 2 -0.73 -33.25 14.61
CA ASP A 2 -1.42 -32.10 15.16
C ASP A 2 -1.72 -31.03 14.11
N THR A 3 -2.99 -30.65 14.00
CA THR A 3 -3.40 -29.38 13.40
C THR A 3 -2.84 -28.27 14.27
N ASN A 4 -1.64 -27.79 13.93
CA ASN A 4 -1.07 -26.57 14.47
C ASN A 4 -2.12 -25.46 14.31
N GLN A 5 -2.45 -24.82 15.44
CA GLN A 5 -3.28 -23.62 15.46
C GLN A 5 -2.67 -22.59 14.52
N ALA A 6 -3.54 -21.93 13.75
CA ALA A 6 -3.20 -20.91 12.77
C ALA A 6 -2.10 -19.96 13.29
N ASP A 7 -0.97 -19.88 12.58
CA ASP A 7 0.01 -18.82 12.75
C ASP A 7 -0.72 -17.48 12.60
N THR A 8 -0.98 -16.81 13.72
CA THR A 8 -1.59 -15.48 13.73
C THR A 8 -0.59 -14.50 13.14
N VAL A 9 -0.97 -13.84 12.04
CA VAL A 9 -0.14 -12.81 11.41
C VAL A 9 -0.32 -11.50 12.18
N GLU A 10 0.80 -10.89 12.59
CA GLU A 10 0.78 -9.56 13.21
C GLU A 10 0.55 -8.46 12.16
N ALA A 11 -0.21 -7.42 12.54
CA ALA A 11 -0.43 -6.26 11.68
C ALA A 11 0.86 -5.45 11.51
N VAL A 12 1.20 -5.08 10.27
CA VAL A 12 2.22 -4.06 10.01
C VAL A 12 1.67 -2.69 10.43
N SER A 13 2.47 -1.90 11.14
CA SER A 13 1.99 -0.61 11.66
C SER A 13 1.68 0.41 10.54
N ILE A 14 0.55 1.13 10.68
CA ILE A 14 0.16 2.21 9.76
C ILE A 14 1.25 3.30 9.61
N PRO A 15 1.93 3.76 10.68
CA PRO A 15 3.04 4.71 10.54
C PRO A 15 4.20 4.21 9.67
N THR A 16 4.52 2.91 9.73
CA THR A 16 5.55 2.30 8.88
C THR A 16 5.12 2.35 7.41
N ILE A 17 3.87 1.99 7.12
CA ILE A 17 3.32 2.00 5.76
C ILE A 17 3.30 3.42 5.18
N LEU A 18 2.86 4.40 5.97
CA LEU A 18 2.87 5.81 5.60
C LEU A 18 4.28 6.32 5.29
N THR A 19 5.29 5.88 6.05
CA THR A 19 6.70 6.22 5.80
C THR A 19 7.16 5.68 4.43
N ILE A 20 6.78 4.46 4.07
CA ILE A 20 7.10 3.88 2.75
C ILE A 20 6.45 4.71 1.64
N VAL A 21 5.15 5.00 1.76
CA VAL A 21 4.37 5.73 0.74
C VAL A 21 4.87 7.17 0.52
N LYS A 22 5.27 7.85 1.61
CA LYS A 22 5.84 9.20 1.52
C LYS A 22 7.11 9.26 0.67
N ASN A 23 7.93 8.22 0.72
CA ASN A 23 9.21 8.15 0.01
C ASN A 23 9.11 7.71 -1.45
N ILE A 24 7.91 7.43 -1.96
CA ILE A 24 7.71 7.09 -3.38
C ILE A 24 8.00 8.32 -4.24
N THR A 25 8.85 8.17 -5.25
CA THR A 25 9.20 9.22 -6.22
C THR A 25 9.08 8.77 -7.67
N THR A 26 8.89 7.48 -7.96
CA THR A 26 8.75 6.95 -9.32
C THR A 26 7.46 6.14 -9.51
N SER A 27 7.03 5.98 -10.75
CA SER A 27 5.82 5.20 -11.07
C SER A 27 5.95 3.71 -10.69
N ASP A 28 7.15 3.12 -10.83
CA ASP A 28 7.42 1.74 -10.40
C ASP A 28 7.29 1.54 -8.89
N GLN A 29 7.75 2.50 -8.09
CA GLN A 29 7.62 2.45 -6.64
C GLN A 29 6.16 2.53 -6.19
N CYS A 30 5.34 3.32 -6.90
CA CYS A 30 3.89 3.34 -6.70
C CYS A 30 3.26 1.96 -6.96
N LEU A 31 3.62 1.29 -8.05
CA LEU A 31 3.10 -0.06 -8.36
C LEU A 31 3.49 -1.10 -7.29
N GLN A 32 4.74 -1.05 -6.83
CA GLN A 32 5.21 -1.92 -5.75
C GLN A 32 4.48 -1.67 -4.43
N ALA A 33 4.22 -0.39 -4.10
CA ALA A 33 3.48 -0.03 -2.90
C ALA A 33 2.01 -0.45 -2.98
N ASP A 34 1.33 -0.25 -4.11
CA ASP A 34 -0.07 -0.67 -4.31
C ASP A 34 -0.21 -2.21 -4.19
N THR A 35 0.74 -2.96 -4.75
CA THR A 35 0.78 -4.43 -4.65
C THR A 35 0.95 -4.88 -3.19
N LYS A 36 1.92 -4.30 -2.47
CA LYS A 36 2.14 -4.62 -1.04
C LYS A 36 0.94 -4.23 -0.16
N LEU A 37 0.28 -3.10 -0.46
CA LEU A 37 -0.94 -2.70 0.25
C LEU A 37 -2.07 -3.70 0.01
N ALA A 38 -2.23 -4.19 -1.23
CA ALA A 38 -3.19 -5.24 -1.53
C ALA A 38 -2.91 -6.54 -0.75
N GLU A 39 -1.64 -6.91 -0.59
CA GLU A 39 -1.23 -8.05 0.27
C GLU A 39 -1.64 -7.81 1.72
N TYR A 40 -1.37 -6.64 2.30
CA TYR A 40 -1.78 -6.31 3.67
C TYR A 40 -3.29 -6.32 3.85
N ILE A 41 -4.04 -5.78 2.88
CA ILE A 41 -5.51 -5.79 2.89
C ILE A 41 -6.05 -7.22 2.87
N ASN A 42 -5.48 -8.09 2.04
CA ASN A 42 -5.87 -9.51 1.97
C ASN A 42 -5.58 -10.28 3.28
N LEU A 43 -4.63 -9.81 4.09
CA LEU A 43 -4.30 -10.41 5.38
C LEU A 43 -5.20 -9.95 6.53
N ILE A 44 -5.99 -8.89 6.38
CA ILE A 44 -6.89 -8.36 7.43
C ILE A 44 -7.77 -9.45 8.09
N PRO A 45 -8.38 -10.41 7.37
CA PRO A 45 -9.18 -11.46 7.99
C PRO A 45 -8.37 -12.43 8.88
N HIS A 46 -7.05 -12.49 8.67
CA HIS A 46 -6.12 -13.41 9.33
C HIS A 46 -5.31 -12.73 10.46
N ILE A 47 -5.43 -11.41 10.61
CA ILE A 47 -4.78 -10.63 11.67
C ILE A 47 -5.62 -10.71 12.95
N ASN A 48 -4.93 -10.91 14.08
CA ASN A 48 -5.54 -10.87 15.40
C ASN A 48 -5.66 -9.43 15.90
N PHE A 49 -6.87 -8.86 15.83
CA PHE A 49 -7.16 -7.52 16.36
C PHE A 49 -7.75 -7.61 17.77
N ASN A 50 -7.43 -6.65 18.64
CA ASN A 50 -7.99 -6.63 19.99
C ASN A 50 -9.48 -6.28 19.99
N SER A 51 -9.96 -5.63 18.93
CA SER A 51 -11.36 -5.27 18.78
C SER A 51 -11.77 -5.17 17.30
N GLN A 52 -13.09 -5.22 17.06
CA GLN A 52 -13.65 -4.97 15.72
C GLN A 52 -13.41 -3.52 15.27
N GLU A 53 -13.36 -2.57 16.21
CA GLU A 53 -13.06 -1.16 15.92
C GLU A 53 -11.63 -1.00 15.40
N GLU A 54 -10.66 -1.67 16.02
CA GLU A 54 -9.26 -1.67 15.59
C GLU A 54 -9.13 -2.26 14.18
N LYS A 55 -9.80 -3.40 13.92
CA LYS A 55 -9.87 -4.01 12.57
C LYS A 55 -10.43 -3.04 11.53
N ASN A 56 -11.52 -2.34 11.88
CA ASN A 56 -12.16 -1.39 10.97
C ASN A 56 -11.29 -0.16 10.70
N SER A 57 -10.65 0.39 11.75
CA SER A 57 -9.73 1.52 11.62
C SER A 57 -8.54 1.13 10.73
N TYR A 58 -7.90 0.00 11.03
CA TYR A 58 -6.78 -0.51 10.24
C TYR A 58 -7.17 -0.73 8.77
N SER A 59 -8.31 -1.35 8.52
CA SER A 59 -8.82 -1.56 7.16
C SER A 59 -9.05 -0.24 6.44
N THR A 60 -9.68 0.73 7.10
CA THR A 60 -9.97 2.05 6.52
C THR A 60 -8.70 2.80 6.19
N ASP A 61 -7.71 2.77 7.08
CA ASP A 61 -6.40 3.39 6.87
C ASP A 61 -5.68 2.76 5.66
N LEU A 62 -5.63 1.43 5.57
CA LEU A 62 -5.00 0.74 4.45
C LEU A 62 -5.65 1.06 3.10
N PHE A 63 -6.99 1.08 3.02
CA PHE A 63 -7.68 1.45 1.78
C PHE A 63 -7.44 2.92 1.40
N SER A 64 -7.47 3.82 2.37
CA SER A 64 -7.21 5.25 2.14
C SER A 64 -5.78 5.47 1.62
N ILE A 65 -4.80 4.80 2.22
CA ILE A 65 -3.40 4.86 1.78
C ILE A 65 -3.25 4.28 0.37
N GLN A 66 -3.97 3.20 0.04
CA GLN A 66 -3.94 2.62 -1.30
C GLN A 66 -4.49 3.58 -2.36
N GLU A 67 -5.56 4.31 -2.05
CA GLU A 67 -6.09 5.36 -2.92
C GLU A 67 -5.06 6.49 -3.12
N ASP A 68 -4.41 6.93 -2.04
CA ASP A 68 -3.35 7.95 -2.09
C ASP A 68 -2.19 7.52 -3.00
N VAL A 69 -1.74 6.27 -2.91
CA VAL A 69 -0.67 5.71 -3.77
C VAL A 69 -1.08 5.75 -5.24
N ARG A 70 -2.33 5.41 -5.57
CA ARG A 70 -2.86 5.42 -6.95
C ARG A 70 -2.98 6.84 -7.49
N SER A 71 -3.44 7.78 -6.67
CA SER A 71 -3.47 9.20 -7.03
C SER A 71 -2.05 9.71 -7.33
N LYS A 72 -1.08 9.39 -6.46
CA LYS A 72 0.33 9.73 -6.63
C LYS A 72 0.94 9.10 -7.89
N PHE A 73 0.58 7.85 -8.23
CA PHE A 73 1.00 7.19 -9.46
C PHE A 73 0.60 7.99 -10.69
N ASN A 74 -0.66 8.43 -10.77
CA ASN A 74 -1.16 9.18 -11.93
C ASN A 74 -0.42 10.51 -12.11
N ILE A 75 -0.11 11.19 -11.00
CA ILE A 75 0.67 12.44 -11.00
C ILE A 75 2.09 12.19 -11.53
N ILE A 76 2.81 11.22 -10.95
CA ILE A 76 4.19 10.89 -11.35
C ILE A 76 4.24 10.41 -12.80
N LYS A 77 3.34 9.51 -13.20
CA LYS A 77 3.30 8.93 -14.55
C LYS A 77 3.09 10.02 -15.61
N HIS A 78 2.22 10.99 -15.33
CA HIS A 78 2.00 12.11 -16.23
C HIS A 78 3.24 12.99 -16.37
N GLU A 79 3.96 13.23 -15.27
CA GLU A 79 5.22 13.98 -15.29
C GLU A 79 6.33 13.24 -16.06
N GLU A 80 6.50 11.94 -15.83
CA GLU A 80 7.46 11.10 -16.56
C GLU A 80 7.19 11.15 -18.07
N LEU A 81 5.92 11.04 -18.49
CA LEU A 81 5.52 11.15 -19.89
C LEU A 81 5.77 12.55 -20.46
N ARG A 82 5.55 13.61 -19.67
CA ARG A 82 5.86 14.99 -20.11
C ARG A 82 7.34 15.12 -20.43
N ILE A 83 8.21 14.65 -19.54
CA ILE A 83 9.67 14.67 -19.70
C ILE A 83 10.10 13.85 -20.91
N GLU A 84 9.53 12.66 -21.11
CA GLU A 84 9.83 11.82 -22.27
C GLU A 84 9.44 12.49 -23.59
N ASN A 85 8.23 13.08 -23.67
CA ASN A 85 7.78 13.79 -24.86
C ASN A 85 8.61 15.05 -25.18
N GLU A 86 9.16 15.72 -24.17
CA GLU A 86 10.06 16.86 -24.38
C GLU A 86 11.38 16.42 -25.04
N LYS A 87 11.89 15.23 -24.73
CA LYS A 87 13.13 14.69 -25.33
C LYS A 87 13.02 14.37 -26.82
N TYR A 88 11.83 14.09 -27.33
CA TYR A 88 11.60 13.72 -28.74
C TYR A 88 11.18 14.90 -29.63
N LYS A 89 11.17 16.14 -29.10
CA LYS A 89 10.84 17.37 -29.85
C LYS A 89 12.07 18.15 -30.34
N GLU A 90 13.28 17.72 -29.97
CA GLU A 90 14.56 18.18 -30.55
C GLU A 90 14.98 17.29 -31.73
#